data_AF-A0A1F6U0A6-F1
#
_entry.id   AF-A0A1F6U0A6-F1
#
_cell.length_a   1.000
_cell.length_b   1.000
_cell.length_c   1.000
_cell.angle_alpha   90.00
_cell.angle_beta   90.00
_cell.angle_gamma   90.00
#
_symmetry.space_group_name_H-M   'P 1'
#
loop_
_entity.id
_entity.type
_entity.pdbx_description
1 polymer ?
#
loop_
_entity_poly.entity_id
_entity_poly.type
_entity_poly.pdbx_seq_one_letter_code
_entity_poly.pdbx_strand_id
1 'polypeptide(L)'
;MDSDGNELIDRVYVGDTGGMVWRVDMRCKNQDGSGCTEGGWKITPILSVGRHVSGWEASVANDRRFFSAPAYAQQTDGTGNFDAIMIGAGDRENPKDTTVTNWFYMFKDRSVTSGTPPTSLRTHSNLGDVTNNCLQEGTCGGSPPDLTYGWRLKLECPPDFPGTCGEKNLAPAITLSGAILFTTYKPPASMTEGCGLTEGNGLFYSVSIENASAVENFYTPNDAGGTVLAKLDRASELASGGIPAEAVALGTGSGGSSKCAGGAVLRPDLKVDDICMEEGYKTYWYEKYRK
;
A
#
# COMPACT_ATOMS: atom_id res chain seq x y z
N MET A 1 0.91 -8.76 -13.97
CA MET A 1 1.94 -7.84 -14.50
C MET A 1 2.51 -8.44 -15.77
N ASP A 2 2.55 -7.65 -16.84
CA ASP A 2 3.33 -7.87 -18.05
C ASP A 2 4.51 -6.90 -17.94
N SER A 3 5.71 -7.44 -17.78
CA SER A 3 6.92 -6.67 -17.43
C SER A 3 7.76 -6.26 -18.63
N ASP A 4 7.52 -6.87 -19.79
CA ASP A 4 8.21 -6.57 -21.05
C ASP A 4 7.28 -6.04 -22.15
N GLY A 5 5.98 -5.92 -21.87
CA GLY A 5 4.98 -5.33 -22.76
C GLY A 5 4.59 -6.24 -23.92
N ASN A 6 4.76 -7.55 -23.77
CA ASN A 6 4.50 -8.53 -24.82
C ASN A 6 3.05 -9.06 -24.86
N GLU A 7 2.15 -8.45 -24.09
CA GLU A 7 0.73 -8.84 -23.90
C GLU A 7 0.52 -10.16 -23.14
N LEU A 8 1.58 -10.73 -22.56
CA LEU A 8 1.52 -11.92 -21.72
C LEU A 8 1.80 -11.56 -20.27
N ILE A 9 1.04 -12.17 -19.37
CA ILE A 9 1.27 -11.96 -17.94
C ILE A 9 2.52 -12.74 -17.55
N ASP A 10 3.52 -12.04 -17.05
CA ASP A 10 4.75 -12.60 -16.53
C ASP A 10 4.62 -13.02 -15.08
N ARG A 11 3.98 -12.17 -14.26
CA ARG A 11 3.97 -12.31 -12.80
C ARG A 11 2.65 -11.89 -12.19
N VAL A 12 2.25 -12.59 -11.12
CA VAL A 12 1.07 -12.30 -10.32
C VAL A 12 1.46 -12.29 -8.84
N TYR A 13 0.91 -11.35 -8.08
CA TYR A 13 1.08 -11.22 -6.63
C TYR A 13 -0.27 -11.41 -5.95
N VAL A 14 -0.31 -12.22 -4.88
CA VAL A 14 -1.54 -12.49 -4.13
C VAL A 14 -1.22 -12.52 -2.64
N GLY A 15 -2.02 -11.80 -1.85
CA GLY A 15 -2.03 -11.92 -0.39
C GLY A 15 -3.02 -12.99 0.06
N ASP A 16 -2.74 -13.68 1.17
CA ASP A 16 -3.68 -14.61 1.79
C ASP A 16 -4.11 -14.20 3.21
N THR A 17 -5.07 -14.93 3.76
CA THR A 17 -5.60 -14.72 5.11
C THR A 17 -4.64 -15.18 6.21
N GLY A 18 -3.53 -15.84 5.87
CA GLY A 18 -2.45 -16.18 6.80
C GLY A 18 -1.39 -15.08 6.92
N GLY A 19 -1.53 -13.98 6.17
CA GLY A 19 -0.57 -12.89 6.12
C GLY A 19 0.66 -13.24 5.29
N MET A 20 0.52 -14.11 4.29
CA MET A 20 1.55 -14.40 3.29
C MET A 20 1.29 -13.61 2.02
N VAL A 21 2.36 -13.20 1.34
CA VAL A 21 2.32 -12.76 -0.05
C VAL A 21 3.01 -13.81 -0.90
N TRP A 22 2.31 -14.24 -1.94
CA TRP A 22 2.75 -15.21 -2.92
C TRP A 22 3.03 -14.51 -4.25
N ARG A 23 4.14 -14.89 -4.87
CA ARG A 23 4.45 -14.55 -6.26
C ARG A 23 4.25 -15.78 -7.12
N VAL A 24 3.49 -15.63 -8.19
CA VAL A 24 3.38 -16.60 -9.27
C VAL A 24 4.19 -16.09 -10.44
N ASP A 25 5.22 -16.83 -10.81
CA ASP A 25 5.99 -16.62 -12.03
C ASP A 25 5.35 -17.45 -13.14
N MET A 26 4.95 -16.80 -14.22
CA MET A 26 4.43 -17.42 -15.43
C MET A 26 5.46 -17.19 -16.52
N ARG A 27 6.29 -18.21 -16.76
CA ARG A 27 7.34 -18.15 -17.78
C ARG A 27 6.87 -18.88 -19.02
N CYS A 28 6.95 -18.22 -20.18
CA CYS A 28 6.89 -18.92 -21.45
C CYS A 28 8.19 -19.69 -21.66
N LYS A 29 8.10 -21.02 -21.74
CA LYS A 29 9.26 -21.91 -21.85
C LYS A 29 10.03 -21.73 -23.17
N ASN A 30 9.39 -21.17 -24.18
CA ASN A 30 9.92 -21.01 -25.52
C ASN A 30 10.30 -19.55 -25.78
N GLN A 31 11.61 -19.26 -25.69
CA GLN A 31 12.21 -17.96 -26.02
C GLN A 31 12.32 -17.72 -27.55
N ASP A 32 11.94 -18.71 -28.36
CA ASP A 32 12.04 -18.72 -29.83
C ASP A 32 10.72 -18.31 -30.53
N GLY A 33 9.71 -17.88 -29.78
CA GLY A 33 8.42 -17.46 -30.32
C GLY A 33 7.46 -18.60 -30.68
N SER A 34 7.79 -19.86 -30.37
CA SER A 34 6.96 -21.03 -30.70
C SER A 34 5.76 -21.28 -29.76
N GLY A 35 5.33 -20.27 -29.00
CA GLY A 35 4.18 -20.33 -28.08
C GLY A 35 4.54 -20.83 -26.68
N CYS A 36 3.77 -20.41 -25.68
CA CYS A 36 4.00 -20.76 -24.28
C CYS A 36 3.52 -22.19 -24.01
N THR A 37 4.40 -23.09 -23.57
CA THR A 37 3.99 -24.42 -23.14
C THR A 37 3.31 -24.35 -21.77
N GLU A 38 2.15 -24.99 -21.64
CA GLU A 38 1.42 -25.18 -20.40
C GLU A 38 2.31 -25.82 -19.32
N GLY A 39 2.25 -25.35 -18.07
CA GLY A 39 2.98 -25.94 -16.93
C GLY A 39 4.32 -25.30 -16.56
N GLY A 40 4.71 -24.18 -17.16
CA GLY A 40 5.93 -23.43 -16.82
C GLY A 40 5.81 -22.48 -15.61
N TRP A 41 4.69 -22.50 -14.89
CA TRP A 41 4.45 -21.56 -13.80
C TRP A 41 4.91 -22.10 -12.44
N LYS A 42 5.38 -21.19 -11.56
CA LYS A 42 5.83 -21.52 -10.21
C LYS A 42 5.27 -20.51 -9.22
N ILE A 43 4.72 -21.01 -8.11
CA ILE A 43 4.33 -20.19 -6.96
C ILE A 43 5.43 -20.20 -5.89
N THR A 44 5.80 -19.03 -5.37
CA THR A 44 6.84 -18.87 -4.35
C THR A 44 6.35 -17.88 -3.28
N PRO A 45 6.41 -18.24 -1.98
CA PRO A 45 6.15 -17.29 -0.91
C PRO A 45 7.31 -16.29 -0.81
N ILE A 46 6.98 -15.00 -0.74
CA ILE A 46 7.98 -13.93 -0.78
C ILE A 46 7.93 -13.00 0.43
N LEU A 47 6.77 -12.92 1.10
CA LEU A 47 6.60 -12.19 2.36
C LEU A 47 5.71 -13.00 3.32
N SER A 48 6.04 -12.99 4.61
CA SER A 48 5.25 -13.56 5.69
C SER A 48 5.19 -12.58 6.86
N VAL A 49 4.00 -12.05 7.16
CA VAL A 49 3.80 -11.04 8.21
C VAL A 49 2.70 -11.37 9.20
N GLY A 50 1.94 -12.45 8.95
CA GLY A 50 0.85 -12.90 9.82
C GLY A 50 1.32 -13.71 11.03
N ARG A 51 0.39 -14.41 11.66
CA ARG A 51 0.62 -15.08 12.96
C ARG A 51 1.46 -16.36 12.89
N HIS A 52 1.72 -16.87 11.68
CA HIS A 52 2.45 -18.12 11.43
C HIS A 52 3.89 -17.89 10.93
N VAL A 53 4.43 -16.68 11.11
CA VAL A 53 5.83 -16.38 10.79
C VAL A 53 6.74 -17.28 11.63
N SER A 54 7.68 -17.95 10.97
CA SER A 54 8.66 -18.81 11.65
C SER A 54 9.52 -17.98 12.61
N GLY A 55 9.70 -18.47 13.84
CA GLY A 55 10.49 -17.81 14.89
C GLY A 55 9.73 -16.71 15.64
N TRP A 56 8.40 -16.60 15.48
CA TRP A 56 7.54 -15.68 16.22
C TRP A 56 6.56 -16.46 17.11
N GLU A 57 6.24 -15.90 18.28
CA GLU A 57 5.11 -16.37 19.08
C GLU A 57 3.80 -15.99 18.39
N ALA A 58 2.97 -16.99 18.13
CA ALA A 58 1.68 -16.79 17.49
C ALA A 58 0.76 -16.01 18.44
N SER A 59 0.35 -14.81 18.04
CA SER A 59 -0.55 -13.96 18.83
C SER A 59 -1.69 -13.43 17.97
N VAL A 60 -2.81 -13.09 18.60
CA VAL A 60 -3.94 -12.43 17.93
C VAL A 60 -3.51 -11.07 17.37
N ALA A 61 -2.65 -10.34 18.08
CA ALA A 61 -2.10 -9.06 17.61
C ALA A 61 -1.34 -9.18 16.27
N ASN A 62 -0.85 -10.38 15.94
CA ASN A 62 -0.12 -10.69 14.72
C ASN A 62 -0.97 -11.38 13.65
N ASP A 63 -2.28 -11.60 13.86
CA ASP A 63 -3.21 -12.23 12.88
C ASP A 63 -3.58 -11.24 11.75
N ARG A 64 -2.55 -10.76 11.04
CA ARG A 64 -2.66 -9.82 9.92
C ARG A 64 -3.06 -10.59 8.68
N ARG A 65 -4.25 -10.29 8.16
CA ARG A 65 -4.83 -10.95 6.99
C ARG A 65 -4.88 -10.00 5.81
N PHE A 66 -4.79 -10.54 4.59
CA PHE A 66 -4.95 -9.77 3.38
C PHE A 66 -6.26 -10.12 2.68
N PHE A 67 -7.15 -9.12 2.56
CA PHE A 67 -8.44 -9.23 1.85
C PHE A 67 -8.52 -8.38 0.59
N SER A 68 -7.54 -7.49 0.40
CA SER A 68 -7.42 -6.66 -0.80
C SER A 68 -6.28 -7.14 -1.69
N ALA A 69 -6.42 -6.91 -2.99
CA ALA A 69 -5.36 -7.19 -3.94
C ALA A 69 -4.11 -6.32 -3.62
N PRO A 70 -2.89 -6.87 -3.78
CA PRO A 70 -1.69 -6.04 -3.75
C PRO A 70 -1.70 -5.06 -4.93
N ALA A 71 -1.28 -3.83 -4.68
CA ALA A 71 -0.90 -2.90 -5.73
C ALA A 71 0.56 -3.11 -6.10
N TYR A 72 0.94 -2.69 -7.31
CA TYR A 72 2.33 -2.78 -7.77
C TYR A 72 2.77 -1.50 -8.49
N ALA A 73 4.06 -1.21 -8.44
CA ALA A 73 4.71 -0.19 -9.27
C ALA A 73 6.15 -0.62 -9.59
N GLN A 74 6.57 -0.50 -10.84
CA GLN A 74 7.98 -0.64 -11.22
C GLN A 74 8.74 0.60 -10.79
N GLN A 75 9.85 0.42 -10.10
CA GLN A 75 10.67 1.50 -9.55
C GLN A 75 12.15 1.20 -9.73
N THR A 76 12.97 2.23 -9.59
CA THR A 76 14.43 2.11 -9.62
C THR A 76 15.01 2.90 -8.46
N ASP A 77 15.96 2.32 -7.74
CA ASP A 77 16.76 3.03 -6.74
C ASP A 77 18.26 2.85 -7.02
N GLY A 78 19.12 3.37 -6.13
CA GLY A 78 20.58 3.25 -6.27
C GLY A 78 21.11 1.81 -6.32
N THR A 79 20.30 0.80 -6.00
CA THR A 79 20.65 -0.62 -6.08
C THR A 79 20.12 -1.29 -7.36
N GLY A 80 19.30 -0.57 -8.15
CA GLY A 80 18.73 -1.03 -9.42
C GLY A 80 17.21 -1.12 -9.40
N ASN A 81 16.66 -1.85 -10.36
CA ASN A 81 15.22 -1.99 -10.56
C ASN A 81 14.60 -2.89 -9.49
N PHE A 82 13.38 -2.58 -9.10
CA PHE A 82 12.57 -3.40 -8.21
C PHE A 82 11.08 -3.19 -8.49
N ASP A 83 10.29 -4.20 -8.20
CA ASP A 83 8.84 -4.04 -8.13
C ASP A 83 8.46 -3.70 -6.70
N ALA A 84 7.91 -2.50 -6.51
CA ALA A 84 7.29 -2.10 -5.27
C ALA A 84 5.94 -2.80 -5.18
N ILE A 85 5.75 -3.66 -4.19
CA ILE A 85 4.49 -4.34 -3.96
C ILE A 85 3.89 -3.81 -2.68
N MET A 86 2.66 -3.32 -2.77
CA MET A 86 2.00 -2.59 -1.70
C MET A 86 0.73 -3.31 -1.29
N ILE A 87 0.60 -3.58 -0.01
CA ILE A 87 -0.54 -4.34 0.51
C ILE A 87 -0.77 -3.98 1.97
N GLY A 88 -2.03 -3.77 2.34
CA GLY A 88 -2.41 -3.50 3.71
C GLY A 88 -3.17 -4.67 4.33
N ALA A 89 -2.92 -4.87 5.63
CA ALA A 89 -3.61 -5.87 6.42
C ALA A 89 -4.96 -5.36 6.93
N GLY A 90 -5.92 -6.27 7.02
CA GLY A 90 -7.23 -6.03 7.61
C GLY A 90 -8.17 -7.21 7.41
N ASP A 91 -8.91 -7.57 8.45
CA ASP A 91 -9.94 -8.62 8.41
C ASP A 91 -11.31 -7.99 8.05
N ARG A 92 -11.82 -8.29 6.86
CA ARG A 92 -13.08 -7.70 6.35
C ARG A 92 -14.30 -8.32 7.01
N GLU A 93 -14.21 -9.59 7.41
CA GLU A 93 -15.26 -10.38 8.05
C GLU A 93 -15.41 -10.01 9.52
N ASN A 94 -14.36 -9.49 10.13
CA ASN A 94 -14.37 -8.94 11.48
C ASN A 94 -13.95 -7.46 11.50
N PRO A 95 -14.72 -6.56 10.85
CA PRO A 95 -14.30 -5.18 10.62
C PRO A 95 -14.21 -4.39 11.94
N LYS A 96 -15.00 -4.77 12.96
CA LYS A 96 -15.01 -4.13 14.28
C LYS A 96 -13.95 -4.65 15.25
N ASP A 97 -13.14 -5.64 14.87
CA ASP A 97 -12.07 -6.14 15.72
C ASP A 97 -11.03 -5.06 16.02
N THR A 98 -10.60 -4.99 17.27
CA THR A 98 -9.61 -4.02 17.74
C THR A 98 -8.35 -4.69 18.28
N THR A 99 -8.28 -6.02 18.22
CA THR A 99 -7.23 -6.83 18.84
C THR A 99 -6.03 -7.07 17.92
N VAL A 100 -6.23 -7.10 16.60
CA VAL A 100 -5.14 -7.22 15.61
C VAL A 100 -4.45 -5.87 15.41
N THR A 101 -3.12 -5.85 15.43
CA THR A 101 -2.34 -4.70 14.98
C THR A 101 -2.08 -4.80 13.48
N ASN A 102 -2.83 -4.04 12.69
CA ASN A 102 -2.69 -4.00 11.24
C ASN A 102 -1.60 -3.02 10.79
N TRP A 103 -1.13 -3.25 9.57
CA TRP A 103 -0.02 -2.56 8.97
C TRP A 103 -0.27 -2.43 7.47
N PHE A 104 0.22 -1.35 6.90
CA PHE A 104 0.41 -1.22 5.47
C PHE A 104 1.87 -1.51 5.13
N TYR A 105 2.11 -2.27 4.07
CA TYR A 105 3.44 -2.69 3.65
C TYR A 105 3.74 -2.19 2.25
N MET A 106 4.96 -1.70 2.04
CA MET A 106 5.59 -1.65 0.73
C MET A 106 6.84 -2.50 0.81
N PHE A 107 6.91 -3.58 0.03
CA PHE A 107 8.12 -4.40 -0.04
C PHE A 107 8.72 -4.35 -1.44
N LYS A 108 10.05 -4.41 -1.50
CA LYS A 108 10.81 -4.37 -2.75
C LYS A 108 11.11 -5.78 -3.23
N ASP A 109 10.44 -6.21 -4.30
CA ASP A 109 10.83 -7.43 -5.03
C ASP A 109 11.89 -7.08 -6.08
N ARG A 110 13.16 -7.33 -5.75
CA ARG A 110 14.29 -7.07 -6.66
C ARG A 110 14.47 -8.14 -7.71
N SER A 111 13.77 -9.25 -7.61
CA SER A 111 13.91 -10.34 -8.57
C SER A 111 13.00 -10.11 -9.78
N VAL A 112 13.18 -8.99 -10.48
CA VAL A 112 12.25 -8.46 -11.49
C VAL A 112 12.08 -9.33 -12.75
N THR A 113 12.91 -10.35 -12.93
CA THR A 113 12.80 -11.30 -14.05
C THR A 113 11.85 -12.45 -13.70
N SER A 114 10.90 -12.76 -14.59
CA SER A 114 9.98 -13.90 -14.42
C SER A 114 10.74 -15.23 -14.44
N GLY A 115 10.36 -16.12 -13.52
CA GLY A 115 10.96 -17.44 -13.34
C GLY A 115 12.17 -17.46 -12.40
N THR A 116 12.61 -16.31 -11.90
CA THR A 116 13.68 -16.20 -10.91
C THR A 116 13.15 -15.55 -9.62
N PRO A 117 12.27 -16.21 -8.83
CA PRO A 117 11.75 -15.60 -7.61
C PRO A 117 12.85 -15.43 -6.55
N PRO A 118 12.66 -14.55 -5.54
CA PRO A 118 13.55 -14.45 -4.39
C PRO A 118 13.77 -15.80 -3.71
N THR A 119 15.01 -16.05 -3.25
CA THR A 119 15.38 -17.32 -2.58
C THR A 119 15.08 -17.32 -1.09
N SER A 120 14.96 -16.13 -0.48
CA SER A 120 14.68 -15.96 0.94
C SER A 120 13.30 -15.36 1.16
N LEU A 121 12.50 -16.02 2.01
CA LEU A 121 11.26 -15.45 2.52
C LEU A 121 11.57 -14.24 3.40
N ARG A 122 10.92 -13.12 3.13
CA ARG A 122 10.98 -11.94 4.01
C ARG A 122 9.92 -12.01 5.08
N THR A 123 10.22 -11.43 6.23
CA THR A 123 9.29 -11.36 7.35
C THR A 123 9.03 -9.91 7.74
N HIS A 124 8.06 -9.71 8.64
CA HIS A 124 7.74 -8.41 9.19
C HIS A 124 8.96 -7.65 9.73
N SER A 125 9.93 -8.33 10.36
CA SER A 125 11.13 -7.69 10.91
C SER A 125 12.18 -7.30 9.87
N ASN A 126 12.08 -7.79 8.63
CA ASN A 126 12.97 -7.38 7.55
C ASN A 126 12.59 -6.02 6.93
N LEU A 127 11.38 -5.52 7.21
CA LEU A 127 10.88 -4.25 6.69
C LEU A 127 11.10 -3.13 7.71
N GLY A 128 11.61 -1.98 7.25
CA GLY A 128 11.86 -0.81 8.08
C GLY A 128 10.57 -0.24 8.65
N ASP A 129 10.54 0.05 9.95
CA ASP A 129 9.38 0.64 10.62
C ASP A 129 9.38 2.15 10.45
N VAL A 130 8.49 2.65 9.58
CA VAL A 130 8.39 4.09 9.23
C VAL A 130 7.26 4.80 9.97
N THR A 131 6.67 4.13 10.96
CA THR A 131 5.49 4.59 11.68
C THR A 131 5.68 5.96 12.35
N ASN A 132 6.85 6.19 12.95
CA ASN A 132 7.15 7.45 13.66
C ASN A 132 7.46 8.63 12.74
N ASN A 133 7.47 8.43 11.41
CA ASN A 133 7.79 9.46 10.41
C ASN A 133 9.14 10.17 10.62
N CYS A 134 10.07 9.50 11.30
CA CYS A 134 11.32 10.14 11.71
C CYS A 134 12.21 10.54 10.54
N LEU A 135 12.04 9.90 9.38
CA LEU A 135 12.80 10.19 8.16
C LEU A 135 12.42 11.54 7.56
N GLN A 136 11.12 11.85 7.52
CA GLN A 136 10.61 13.14 7.06
C GLN A 136 10.91 14.25 8.07
N GLU A 137 10.72 13.96 9.35
CA GLU A 137 10.85 14.95 10.42
C GLU A 137 12.30 15.15 10.90
N GLY A 138 13.25 14.35 10.39
CA GLY A 138 14.65 14.41 10.81
C GLY A 138 14.90 13.97 12.25
N THR A 139 14.02 13.14 12.83
CA THR A 139 14.02 12.75 14.25
C THR A 139 14.48 11.32 14.51
N CYS A 140 15.06 10.61 13.52
CA CYS A 140 15.41 9.18 13.64
C CYS A 140 16.53 8.86 14.64
N GLY A 141 17.14 9.86 15.28
CA GLY A 141 18.30 9.67 16.13
C GLY A 141 19.46 9.04 15.34
N GLY A 142 20.21 8.14 15.98
CA GLY A 142 21.40 7.50 15.40
C GLY A 142 21.16 6.20 14.62
N SER A 143 19.92 5.71 14.53
CA SER A 143 19.60 4.43 13.88
C SER A 143 18.30 4.54 13.07
N PRO A 144 18.35 5.14 11.86
CA PRO A 144 17.19 5.21 10.98
C PRO A 144 16.70 3.81 10.57
N PRO A 145 15.40 3.66 10.23
CA PRO A 145 14.87 2.38 9.77
C PRO A 145 15.54 1.94 8.46
N ASP A 146 15.89 0.65 8.38
CA ASP A 146 16.46 0.06 7.17
C ASP A 146 15.37 -0.18 6.11
N LEU A 147 15.47 0.52 4.99
CA LEU A 147 14.53 0.46 3.87
C LEU A 147 14.99 -0.46 2.73
N THR A 148 16.04 -1.28 2.95
CA THR A 148 16.65 -2.15 1.94
C THR A 148 15.63 -3.05 1.26
N TYR A 149 14.71 -3.62 2.04
CA TYR A 149 13.64 -4.52 1.57
C TYR A 149 12.27 -3.85 1.48
N GLY A 150 12.21 -2.54 1.74
CA GLY A 150 10.97 -1.77 1.85
C GLY A 150 10.63 -1.41 3.30
N TRP A 151 9.38 -1.04 3.53
CA TRP A 151 8.91 -0.50 4.81
C TRP A 151 7.55 -1.02 5.21
N ARG A 152 7.27 -0.86 6.51
CA ARG A 152 5.99 -1.11 7.14
C ARG A 152 5.52 0.13 7.87
N LEU A 153 4.26 0.48 7.66
CA LEU A 153 3.57 1.57 8.32
C LEU A 153 2.49 0.97 9.21
N LYS A 154 2.58 1.16 10.52
CA LYS A 154 1.53 0.70 11.43
C LYS A 154 0.26 1.51 11.14
N LEU A 155 -0.88 0.82 11.04
CA LEU A 155 -2.18 1.48 11.06
C LEU A 155 -2.48 1.76 12.54
N GLU A 156 -2.04 2.93 12.96
CA GLU A 156 -1.95 3.29 14.38
C GLU A 156 -3.30 3.65 14.99
N CYS A 157 -3.28 3.74 16.31
CA CYS A 157 -4.21 4.61 17.02
C CYS A 157 -3.46 5.90 17.33
N PRO A 158 -3.42 6.93 16.47
CA PRO A 158 -2.72 8.12 16.85
C PRO A 158 -3.47 8.75 18.05
N PRO A 159 -2.74 9.33 19.03
CA PRO A 159 -3.33 10.01 20.19
C PRO A 159 -4.31 11.12 19.79
N ASP A 160 -4.14 11.68 18.58
CA ASP A 160 -5.01 12.69 18.00
C ASP A 160 -6.25 12.12 17.29
N PHE A 161 -6.36 10.79 17.17
CA PHE A 161 -7.57 10.06 16.72
C PHE A 161 -8.00 9.00 17.75
N PRO A 162 -8.32 9.37 19.00
CA PRO A 162 -8.63 8.42 20.07
C PRO A 162 -9.82 7.51 19.70
N GLY A 163 -9.69 6.20 19.97
CA GLY A 163 -10.73 5.19 19.70
C GLY A 163 -10.54 4.30 18.46
N THR A 164 -9.36 4.31 17.85
CA THR A 164 -8.97 3.69 16.56
C THR A 164 -8.26 2.33 16.66
N CYS A 165 -8.42 1.60 17.77
CA CYS A 165 -7.80 0.28 17.91
C CYS A 165 -8.29 -0.65 16.79
N GLY A 166 -7.37 -1.13 15.95
CA GLY A 166 -7.68 -2.03 14.83
C GLY A 166 -8.15 -1.34 13.56
N GLU A 167 -7.59 -0.19 13.19
CA GLU A 167 -7.67 0.31 11.80
C GLU A 167 -7.24 -0.78 10.80
N LYS A 168 -7.89 -0.84 9.62
CA LYS A 168 -7.71 -1.92 8.63
C LYS A 168 -7.64 -1.35 7.21
N ASN A 169 -6.75 -1.86 6.38
CA ASN A 169 -6.82 -1.60 4.93
C ASN A 169 -7.70 -2.67 4.28
N LEU A 170 -8.83 -2.25 3.71
CA LEU A 170 -9.86 -3.13 3.13
C LEU A 170 -10.17 -2.81 1.66
N ALA A 171 -9.33 -1.97 1.04
CA ALA A 171 -9.35 -1.65 -0.37
C ALA A 171 -7.91 -1.64 -0.93
N PRO A 172 -7.71 -2.00 -2.21
CA PRO A 172 -6.41 -1.86 -2.86
C PRO A 172 -5.86 -0.44 -2.80
N ALA A 173 -4.55 -0.32 -2.87
CA ALA A 173 -3.87 0.94 -3.05
C ALA A 173 -3.71 1.27 -4.53
N ILE A 174 -3.51 2.55 -4.84
CA ILE A 174 -3.06 2.99 -6.15
C ILE A 174 -1.74 3.74 -6.01
N THR A 175 -0.93 3.72 -7.06
CA THR A 175 0.28 4.54 -7.15
C THR A 175 0.09 5.63 -8.18
N LEU A 176 0.46 6.85 -7.81
CA LEU A 176 0.39 8.00 -8.69
C LEU A 176 1.58 8.90 -8.40
N SER A 177 2.46 9.08 -9.40
CA SER A 177 3.62 9.99 -9.32
C SER A 177 4.50 9.78 -8.08
N GLY A 178 4.78 8.53 -7.71
CA GLY A 178 5.60 8.23 -6.52
C GLY A 178 4.85 8.31 -5.18
N ALA A 179 3.59 8.72 -5.16
CA ALA A 179 2.71 8.59 -4.01
C ALA A 179 1.95 7.25 -4.04
N ILE A 180 1.80 6.64 -2.87
CA ILE A 180 0.85 5.55 -2.62
C ILE A 180 -0.39 6.18 -1.99
N LEU A 181 -1.53 5.95 -2.62
CA LEU A 181 -2.83 6.41 -2.16
C LEU A 181 -3.66 5.19 -1.78
N PHE A 182 -4.16 5.15 -0.56
CA PHE A 182 -4.97 4.03 -0.09
C PHE A 182 -5.97 4.48 0.97
N THR A 183 -7.00 3.67 1.18
CA THR A 183 -8.02 3.94 2.18
C THR A 183 -8.01 2.88 3.27
N THR A 184 -8.42 3.28 4.46
CA THR A 184 -8.54 2.36 5.59
C THR A 184 -9.85 2.57 6.32
N TYR A 185 -10.33 1.49 6.95
CA TYR A 185 -11.48 1.49 7.82
C TYR A 185 -11.03 1.60 9.27
N LYS A 186 -11.56 2.59 9.96
CA LYS A 186 -11.44 2.82 11.40
C LYS A 186 -12.71 2.29 12.08
N PRO A 187 -12.59 1.25 12.94
CA PRO A 187 -13.71 0.80 13.76
C PRO A 187 -14.24 1.93 14.64
N PRO A 188 -15.54 1.94 14.97
CA PRO A 188 -16.10 2.95 15.87
C PRO A 188 -15.61 2.75 17.31
N ALA A 189 -15.38 3.85 18.03
CA ALA A 189 -14.82 3.85 19.37
C ALA A 189 -15.73 3.19 20.44
N SER A 190 -17.06 3.18 20.25
CA SER A 190 -18.06 2.54 21.13
C SER A 190 -19.42 2.49 20.44
N MET A 191 -20.27 1.51 20.78
CA MET A 191 -21.69 1.54 20.44
C MET A 191 -22.33 2.73 21.16
N THR A 192 -22.77 3.76 20.44
CA THR A 192 -23.62 4.81 21.02
C THR A 192 -24.94 4.18 21.44
N GLU A 193 -25.32 4.30 22.73
CA GLU A 193 -26.64 3.87 23.20
C GLU A 193 -27.75 4.58 22.42
N GLY A 194 -28.42 3.82 21.55
CA GLY A 194 -29.52 4.27 20.72
C GLY A 194 -29.76 3.24 19.62
N CYS A 195 -30.98 3.18 19.06
CA CYS A 195 -31.32 2.31 17.92
C CYS A 195 -30.66 2.79 16.60
N GLY A 196 -29.41 3.25 16.65
CA GLY A 196 -28.60 3.63 15.50
C GLY A 196 -27.43 2.67 15.33
N LEU A 197 -27.17 2.26 14.09
CA LEU A 197 -25.95 1.51 13.77
C LEU A 197 -24.75 2.43 14.04
N THR A 198 -23.84 2.03 14.92
CA THR A 198 -22.55 2.71 15.01
C THR A 198 -21.67 2.23 13.86
N GLU A 199 -21.55 3.10 12.86
CA GLU A 199 -20.69 2.93 11.71
C GLU A 199 -19.28 3.42 12.05
N GLY A 200 -18.27 2.74 11.51
CA GLY A 200 -16.89 3.23 11.58
C GLY A 200 -16.66 4.35 10.57
N ASN A 201 -15.46 4.90 10.54
CA ASN A 201 -15.09 5.94 9.58
C ASN A 201 -14.00 5.48 8.62
N GLY A 202 -13.87 6.14 7.48
CA GLY A 202 -12.77 5.94 6.54
C GLY A 202 -11.63 6.94 6.76
N LEU A 203 -10.39 6.52 6.54
CA LEU A 203 -9.25 7.42 6.36
C LEU A 203 -8.73 7.28 4.92
N PHE A 204 -8.25 8.38 4.36
CA PHE A 204 -7.53 8.43 3.11
C PHE A 204 -6.08 8.78 3.37
N TYR A 205 -5.17 7.90 2.96
CA TYR A 205 -3.73 8.07 3.10
C TYR A 205 -3.11 8.53 1.78
N SER A 206 -2.13 9.44 1.90
CA SER A 206 -1.24 9.85 0.82
C SER A 206 0.19 9.85 1.35
N VAL A 207 0.98 8.85 0.94
CA VAL A 207 2.33 8.62 1.47
C VAL A 207 3.33 8.35 0.35
N SER A 208 4.57 8.78 0.49
CA SER A 208 5.65 8.50 -0.47
C SER A 208 5.93 7.00 -0.56
N ILE A 209 6.11 6.49 -1.79
CA ILE A 209 6.51 5.11 -2.03
C ILE A 209 7.88 4.79 -1.43
N GLU A 210 8.75 5.78 -1.29
CA GLU A 210 10.13 5.56 -0.85
C GLU A 210 10.23 5.24 0.65
N ASN A 211 9.51 6.00 1.47
CA ASN A 211 9.70 6.00 2.93
C ASN A 211 8.42 6.31 3.73
N ALA A 212 7.26 6.32 3.07
CA ALA A 212 5.96 6.69 3.64
C ALA A 212 5.86 8.13 4.19
N SER A 213 6.73 9.06 3.78
CA SER A 213 6.57 10.49 4.14
C SER A 213 5.21 11.02 3.68
N ALA A 214 4.63 11.96 4.43
CA ALA A 214 3.43 12.65 4.00
C ALA A 214 3.68 13.44 2.70
N VAL A 215 2.70 13.38 1.80
CA VAL A 215 2.77 13.99 0.47
C VAL A 215 1.93 15.24 0.40
N GLU A 216 0.71 15.14 0.95
CA GLU A 216 -0.28 16.19 0.96
C GLU A 216 -0.37 16.81 2.35
N ASN A 217 -0.66 18.10 2.42
CA ASN A 217 -0.87 18.81 3.68
C ASN A 217 -2.32 18.63 4.16
N PHE A 218 -2.60 17.49 4.77
CA PHE A 218 -3.95 17.19 5.28
C PHE A 218 -4.23 17.78 6.66
N TYR A 219 -3.20 18.11 7.44
CA TYR A 219 -3.35 18.52 8.83
C TYR A 219 -2.82 19.94 9.05
N THR A 220 -3.60 20.94 8.64
CA THR A 220 -3.20 22.35 8.78
C THR A 220 -2.89 22.88 10.20
N PRO A 221 -3.34 22.28 11.33
CA PRO A 221 -2.98 22.80 12.65
C PRO A 221 -1.48 22.76 12.99
N ASN A 222 -0.66 22.00 12.26
CA ASN A 222 0.80 21.99 12.43
C ASN A 222 1.52 23.10 11.61
N ASP A 223 0.80 23.84 10.77
CA ASP A 223 1.33 24.85 9.84
C ASP A 223 1.65 26.20 10.51
N ALA A 224 2.36 26.16 11.65
CA ALA A 224 2.77 27.37 12.35
C ALA A 224 3.96 28.04 11.63
N GLY A 225 3.67 28.95 10.69
CA GLY A 225 4.68 29.72 9.97
C GLY A 225 4.97 29.25 8.54
N GLY A 226 4.11 28.41 7.98
CA GLY A 226 4.21 27.87 6.63
C GLY A 226 3.68 26.45 6.57
N THR A 227 3.59 25.88 5.37
CA THR A 227 3.20 24.48 5.19
C THR A 227 4.30 23.56 5.74
N VAL A 228 3.93 22.67 6.66
CA VAL A 228 4.82 21.68 7.29
C VAL A 228 4.24 20.29 7.08
N LEU A 229 4.89 19.48 6.24
CA LEU A 229 4.52 18.07 6.07
C LEU A 229 5.12 17.22 7.20
N ALA A 230 4.27 16.59 7.99
CA ALA A 230 4.62 15.78 9.15
C ALA A 230 3.78 14.50 9.24
N LYS A 231 3.93 13.74 10.34
CA LYS A 231 3.24 12.46 10.52
C LYS A 231 1.72 12.55 10.35
N LEU A 232 1.11 13.62 10.87
CA LEU A 232 -0.35 13.82 10.84
C LEU A 232 -0.88 14.13 9.44
N ASP A 233 -0.01 14.58 8.53
CA ASP A 233 -0.37 14.88 7.14
C ASP A 233 -0.49 13.64 6.26
N ARG A 234 -0.05 12.46 6.75
CA ARG A 234 -0.14 11.20 6.00
C ARG A 234 -1.57 10.78 5.69
N ALA A 235 -2.55 11.23 6.48
CA ALA A 235 -3.93 10.81 6.34
C ALA A 235 -4.94 11.92 6.64
N SER A 236 -6.11 11.85 5.99
CA SER A 236 -7.29 12.66 6.30
C SER A 236 -8.51 11.77 6.53
N GLU A 237 -9.40 12.17 7.45
CA GLU A 237 -10.69 11.49 7.60
C GLU A 237 -11.58 11.73 6.37
N LEU A 238 -12.22 10.66 5.91
CA LEU A 238 -13.21 10.71 4.84
C LEU A 238 -14.54 11.23 5.39
N ALA A 239 -15.28 11.97 4.55
CA ALA A 239 -16.65 12.39 4.90
C ALA A 239 -17.67 11.26 4.74
N SER A 240 -17.30 10.14 4.09
CA SER A 240 -18.11 8.94 3.96
C SER A 240 -17.87 7.98 5.13
N GLY A 241 -18.94 7.57 5.81
CA GLY A 241 -18.88 6.49 6.79
C GLY A 241 -18.65 5.11 6.16
N GLY A 242 -18.36 4.13 7.02
CA GLY A 242 -18.29 2.73 6.63
C GLY A 242 -16.95 2.32 6.06
N ILE A 243 -16.93 1.16 5.39
CA ILE A 243 -15.71 0.64 4.76
C ILE A 243 -15.50 1.42 3.44
N PRO A 244 -14.44 2.24 3.34
CA PRO A 244 -14.22 3.02 2.14
C PRO A 244 -13.84 2.13 0.95
N ALA A 245 -14.23 2.58 -0.25
CA ALA A 245 -13.79 1.98 -1.50
C ALA A 245 -12.33 2.35 -1.82
N GLU A 246 -11.79 1.75 -2.88
CA GLU A 246 -10.54 2.17 -3.51
C GLU A 246 -10.66 3.58 -4.07
N ALA A 247 -9.57 4.35 -4.03
CA ALA A 247 -9.50 5.66 -4.65
C ALA A 247 -9.26 5.54 -6.17
N VAL A 248 -9.80 6.46 -6.96
CA VAL A 248 -9.73 6.38 -8.43
C VAL A 248 -8.77 7.43 -8.98
N ALA A 249 -7.73 6.99 -9.69
CA ALA A 249 -6.82 7.91 -10.38
C ALA A 249 -7.51 8.55 -11.60
N LEU A 250 -7.61 9.88 -11.63
CA LEU A 250 -8.26 10.66 -12.69
C LEU A 250 -7.31 11.05 -13.84
N GLY A 251 -6.00 10.88 -13.69
CA GLY A 251 -4.99 11.26 -14.69
C GLY A 251 -4.36 12.62 -14.38
N THR A 252 -3.82 13.32 -15.38
CA THR A 252 -3.21 14.66 -15.21
C THR A 252 -4.22 15.63 -14.59
N GLY A 253 -3.82 16.31 -13.50
CA GLY A 253 -4.70 17.21 -12.75
C GLY A 253 -5.34 18.28 -13.63
N SER A 254 -6.50 18.79 -13.21
CA SER A 254 -7.19 19.86 -13.95
C SER A 254 -6.30 21.09 -13.94
N GLY A 255 -5.73 21.44 -15.10
CA GLY A 255 -4.75 22.52 -15.28
C GLY A 255 -5.30 23.90 -14.91
N GLY A 256 -5.31 24.22 -13.62
CA GLY A 256 -5.67 25.53 -13.07
C GLY A 256 -4.56 26.17 -12.25
N SER A 257 -3.53 25.41 -11.85
CA SER A 257 -2.36 25.99 -11.21
C SER A 257 -1.10 25.24 -11.65
N SER A 258 -0.08 26.00 -12.03
CA SER A 258 1.22 25.55 -12.56
C SER A 258 2.09 24.79 -11.54
N LYS A 259 1.47 24.13 -10.55
CA LYS A 259 2.16 23.55 -9.38
C LYS A 259 2.10 22.02 -9.29
N CYS A 260 1.20 21.33 -9.98
CA CYS A 260 1.03 19.88 -9.79
C CYS A 260 0.79 19.14 -11.12
N ALA A 261 1.86 18.70 -11.78
CA ALA A 261 1.78 17.81 -12.94
C ALA A 261 1.55 16.34 -12.56
N GLY A 262 1.61 16.01 -11.25
CA GLY A 262 1.59 14.64 -10.71
C GLY A 262 0.25 13.90 -10.79
N GLY A 263 -0.84 14.55 -11.21
CA GLY A 263 -2.13 13.93 -11.44
C GLY A 263 -3.16 14.20 -10.33
N ALA A 264 -4.39 13.72 -10.51
CA ALA A 264 -5.48 13.88 -9.57
C ALA A 264 -6.10 12.53 -9.17
N VAL A 265 -6.68 12.50 -7.98
CA VAL A 265 -7.37 11.33 -7.43
C VAL A 265 -8.78 11.70 -6.98
N LEU A 266 -9.75 10.82 -7.30
CA LEU A 266 -11.09 10.85 -6.74
C LEU A 266 -11.15 9.94 -5.52
N ARG A 267 -11.43 10.54 -4.37
CA ARG A 267 -11.64 9.83 -3.12
C ARG A 267 -13.03 9.21 -3.04
N PRO A 268 -13.23 8.19 -2.17
CA PRO A 268 -14.56 7.60 -1.95
C PRO A 268 -15.61 8.58 -1.43
N ASP A 269 -15.21 9.69 -0.81
CA ASP A 269 -16.09 10.77 -0.36
C ASP A 269 -16.37 11.83 -1.43
N LEU A 270 -16.09 11.51 -2.70
CA LEU A 270 -16.33 12.33 -3.88
C LEU A 270 -15.53 13.65 -3.92
N LYS A 271 -14.47 13.75 -3.10
CA LYS A 271 -13.48 14.82 -3.19
C LYS A 271 -12.41 14.48 -4.23
N VAL A 272 -11.99 15.51 -4.96
CA VAL A 272 -10.87 15.43 -5.88
C VAL A 272 -9.69 16.13 -5.23
N ASP A 273 -8.58 15.41 -5.06
CA ASP A 273 -7.32 15.94 -4.58
C ASP A 273 -6.29 15.89 -5.74
N ASP A 274 -5.58 17.00 -5.96
CA ASP A 274 -4.41 17.03 -6.85
C ASP A 274 -3.21 16.46 -6.08
N ILE A 275 -2.47 15.52 -6.69
CA ILE A 275 -1.29 14.89 -6.10
C ILE A 275 -0.04 15.53 -6.66
N CYS A 276 0.69 16.22 -5.80
CA CYS A 276 1.79 17.10 -6.20
C CYS A 276 3.16 16.44 -5.97
N MET A 277 3.51 15.49 -6.84
CA MET A 277 4.85 14.87 -6.91
C MET A 277 5.43 14.91 -8.34
N GLU A 278 6.74 14.63 -8.48
CA GLU A 278 7.42 14.58 -9.79
C GLU A 278 6.79 13.57 -10.76
N GLU A 279 6.91 13.85 -12.06
CA GLU A 279 6.19 13.18 -13.15
C GLU A 279 6.28 11.64 -13.11
N GLY A 280 5.14 10.98 -12.87
CA GLY A 280 4.97 9.54 -13.12
C GLY A 280 4.32 9.27 -14.48
N TYR A 281 4.80 8.27 -15.21
CA TYR A 281 4.17 7.81 -16.44
C TYR A 281 3.15 6.71 -16.13
N LYS A 282 1.89 6.91 -16.58
CA LYS A 282 0.86 5.89 -16.47
C LYS A 282 1.06 4.81 -17.54
N THR A 283 1.36 3.58 -17.12
CA THR A 283 1.38 2.42 -18.01
C THR A 283 0.00 1.76 -17.99
N TYR A 284 -0.66 1.70 -19.15
CA TYR A 284 -1.97 1.04 -19.30
C TYR A 284 -1.79 -0.40 -19.76
N TRP A 285 -2.68 -1.29 -19.33
CA TRP A 285 -2.96 -2.54 -20.05
C TRP A 285 -3.69 -2.18 -21.34
N TYR A 286 -3.12 -2.50 -22.50
CA TYR A 286 -3.79 -2.29 -23.79
C TYR A 286 -4.54 -3.56 -24.17
N GLU A 287 -5.87 -3.56 -24.08
CA GLU A 287 -6.68 -4.57 -24.76
C GLU A 287 -6.92 -4.07 -26.20
N LYS A 288 -6.05 -4.47 -27.13
CA LYS A 288 -6.21 -4.12 -28.54
C LYS A 288 -7.31 -5.00 -29.15
N TYR A 289 -8.54 -4.48 -29.24
CA TYR A 289 -9.58 -5.08 -30.06
C TYR A 289 -9.10 -5.19 -31.52
N ARG A 290 -8.78 -6.41 -31.96
CA ARG A 290 -8.61 -6.73 -33.39
C ARG A 290 -9.99 -6.80 -34.04
N LYS A 291 -10.23 -5.96 -35.05
CA LYS A 291 -11.21 -6.22 -36.11
C LYS A 291 -10.69 -7.31 -37.03
#